data_AF-A0A3C1RVV2-F1
#
_entry.id   AF-A0A3C1RVV2-F1
#
_cell.length_a   1.000
_cell.length_b   1.000
_cell.length_c   1.000
_cell.angle_alpha   90.00
_cell.angle_beta   90.00
_cell.angle_gamma   90.00
#
_symmetry.space_group_name_H-M   'P 1'
#
loop_
_entity.id
_entity.type
_entity.pdbx_description
1 polymer ?
#
loop_
_entity_poly.entity_id
_entity_poly.type
_entity_poly.pdbx_seq_one_letter_code
_entity_poly.pdbx_strand_id
1 'polypeptide(L)' 'MGAIRKLVNQTLEQGYLTLNVESELRYLLQTTRYSKEDFEAFIRLQNAAIDGLVKQESRELLDTLNTAVI' A
#
# COMPACT_ATOMS: atom_id res chain seq x y z
N MET A 1 0.83 2.15 -18.49
CA MET A 1 0.29 2.20 -17.10
C MET A 1 1.24 3.05 -16.27
N GLY A 2 0.74 3.90 -15.38
CA GLY A 2 1.59 4.70 -14.48
C GLY A 2 2.28 3.83 -13.42
N ALA A 3 3.39 4.30 -12.87
CA ALA A 3 4.20 3.54 -11.91
C ALA A 3 3.40 3.18 -10.64
N ILE A 4 2.60 4.12 -10.13
CA ILE A 4 1.71 3.91 -8.98
C ILE A 4 0.68 2.85 -9.29
N ARG A 5 -0.06 2.97 -10.40
CA ARG A 5 -1.07 1.96 -10.78
C ARG A 5 -0.47 0.58 -10.99
N LYS A 6 0.75 0.47 -11.53
CA LYS A 6 1.44 -0.81 -11.69
C LYS A 6 1.70 -1.46 -10.32
N LEU A 7 2.32 -0.73 -9.39
CA LEU A 7 2.60 -1.21 -8.04
C LEU A 7 1.32 -1.59 -7.30
N VAL A 8 0.31 -0.71 -7.35
CA VAL A 8 -1.01 -0.97 -6.74
C VAL A 8 -1.62 -2.26 -7.25
N ASN A 9 -1.67 -2.47 -8.57
CA ASN A 9 -2.30 -3.66 -9.12
C ASN A 9 -1.54 -4.93 -8.71
N GLN A 10 -0.20 -4.89 -8.69
CA GLN A 10 0.62 -6.00 -8.21
C GLN A 10 0.34 -6.30 -6.73
N THR A 11 0.22 -5.27 -5.89
CA THR A 11 -0.14 -5.44 -4.47
C THR A 11 -1.54 -6.01 -4.29
N LEU A 12 -2.51 -5.54 -5.06
CA LEU A 12 -3.88 -6.04 -5.02
C LEU A 12 -3.97 -7.52 -5.45
N GLU A 13 -3.21 -7.91 -6.47
CA GLU A 13 -3.11 -9.31 -6.91
C GLU A 13 -2.44 -10.20 -5.86
N GLN A 14 -1.44 -9.68 -5.15
CA GLN A 14 -0.74 -10.41 -4.09
C GLN A 14 -1.52 -10.46 -2.77
N GLY A 15 -2.42 -9.51 -2.53
CA GLY A 15 -3.14 -9.38 -1.25
C GLY A 15 -2.24 -8.94 -0.07
N TYR A 16 -1.01 -8.47 -0.34
CA TYR A 16 -0.04 -8.12 0.68
C TYR A 16 0.77 -6.88 0.31
N LEU A 17 0.77 -5.89 1.19
CA LEU A 17 1.47 -4.62 1.04
C LEU A 17 2.69 -4.59 1.97
N THR A 18 3.88 -4.74 1.38
CA THR A 18 5.17 -4.73 2.07
C THR A 18 5.62 -3.31 2.38
N LEU A 19 6.49 -3.15 3.39
CA LEU A 19 7.12 -1.89 3.75
C LEU A 19 7.88 -1.24 2.58
N ASN A 20 8.52 -2.07 1.74
CA ASN A 20 9.24 -1.59 0.57
C ASN A 20 8.29 -0.96 -0.45
N VAL A 21 7.16 -1.63 -0.75
CA VAL A 21 6.16 -1.09 -1.68
C VAL A 21 5.45 0.13 -1.08
N GLU A 22 5.16 0.16 0.22
CA GLU A 22 4.62 1.36 0.89
C GLU A 22 5.57 2.56 0.76
N SER A 23 6.88 2.32 0.93
CA SER A 23 7.90 3.36 0.82
C SER A 23 8.03 3.87 -0.62
N GLU A 24 7.99 2.97 -1.61
CA GLU A 24 8.03 3.34 -3.02
C GLU A 24 6.77 4.11 -3.44
N LEU A 25 5.57 3.66 -3.04
CA LEU A 25 4.32 4.37 -3.29
C LEU A 25 4.36 5.78 -2.69
N ARG A 26 4.84 5.91 -1.45
CA ARG A 26 5.00 7.22 -0.79
C ARG A 26 5.95 8.12 -1.57
N TYR A 27 7.09 7.60 -2.01
CA TYR A 27 8.05 8.35 -2.81
C TYR A 27 7.43 8.83 -4.12
N LEU A 28 6.74 7.95 -4.85
CA LEU A 28 6.11 8.29 -6.13
C LEU A 28 5.01 9.35 -5.98
N LEU A 29 4.17 9.23 -4.95
CA LEU A 29 3.11 10.19 -4.65
C LEU A 29 3.66 11.59 -4.30
N GLN A 30 4.88 11.67 -3.74
CA GLN A 30 5.50 12.93 -3.32
C GLN A 30 6.35 13.58 -4.41
N THR A 31 7.00 12.79 -5.26
CA THR A 31 8.04 13.28 -6.17
C THR A 31 7.63 13.33 -7.63
N THR A 32 6.52 12.69 -8.00
CA THR A 32 6.07 12.60 -9.39
C THR A 32 4.70 13.26 -9.58
N ARG A 33 4.46 13.80 -10.79
CA ARG A 33 3.08 14.13 -11.19
C ARG A 33 2.40 12.84 -11.61
N TYR A 34 1.36 12.45 -10.87
CA TYR A 34 0.58 11.26 -11.14
C TYR A 34 -0.75 11.62 -11.82
N SER A 35 -1.29 10.67 -12.59
CA SER A 35 -2.56 10.86 -13.26
C SER A 35 -3.76 10.61 -12.34
N LYS A 36 -4.96 10.96 -12.77
CA LYS A 36 -6.20 10.64 -12.04
C LYS A 36 -6.34 9.13 -11.81
N GLU A 37 -5.97 8.33 -12.79
CA GLU A 37 -6.05 6.87 -12.74
C GLU A 37 -5.05 6.28 -11.73
N ASP A 38 -3.87 6.89 -11.59
CA ASP A 38 -2.89 6.50 -10.56
C ASP A 38 -3.43 6.83 -9.16
N PHE A 39 -4.08 7.98 -9.00
CA PHE A 39 -4.74 8.35 -7.75
C PHE A 39 -5.91 7.41 -7.42
N GLU A 40 -6.79 7.12 -8.38
CA GLU A 40 -7.90 6.17 -8.20
C GLU A 40 -7.41 4.76 -7.87
N ALA A 41 -6.32 4.31 -8.50
CA ALA A 41 -5.67 3.06 -8.13
C ALA A 41 -5.20 3.09 -6.67
N PHE A 42 -4.51 4.16 -6.26
CA PHE A 42 -4.07 4.30 -4.87
C PHE A 42 -5.25 4.26 -3.89
N ILE A 43 -6.35 4.97 -4.14
CA ILE A 43 -7.55 4.93 -3.28
C ILE A 43 -8.14 3.52 -3.20
N ARG A 44 -8.16 2.75 -4.30
CA ARG A 44 -8.60 1.35 -4.28
C ARG A 44 -7.72 0.48 -3.37
N LEU A 45 -6.40 0.69 -3.39
CA LEU A 45 -5.48 0.00 -2.48
C LEU A 45 -5.77 0.34 -1.02
N GLN A 46 -5.98 1.62 -0.72
CA GLN A 46 -6.32 2.07 0.64
C GLN A 46 -7.61 1.41 1.14
N ASN A 47 -8.66 1.37 0.32
CA ASN A 47 -9.92 0.72 0.69
C ASN A 47 -9.73 -0.79 0.87
N ALA A 48 -9.00 -1.46 -0.03
CA ALA A 48 -8.72 -2.89 0.10
C ALA A 48 -7.98 -3.23 1.40
N ALA A 49 -7.07 -2.36 1.86
CA ALA A 49 -6.42 -2.52 3.16
C ALA A 49 -7.38 -2.30 4.34
N ILE A 50 -8.27 -1.30 4.25
CA ILE A 50 -9.30 -1.03 5.27
C ILE A 50 -10.29 -2.19 5.38
N ASP A 51 -10.71 -2.75 4.24
CA ASP A 51 -11.64 -3.87 4.14
C ASP A 51 -10.99 -5.22 4.51
N GLY A 52 -9.68 -5.24 4.79
CA GLY A 52 -8.93 -6.45 5.13
C GLY A 52 -8.63 -7.38 3.95
N LEU A 53 -8.88 -6.92 2.71
CA LEU A 53 -8.55 -7.65 1.47
C LEU A 53 -7.05 -7.62 1.17
N VAL A 54 -6.35 -6.60 1.65
CA VAL A 54 -4.88 -6.48 1.58
C VAL A 54 -4.34 -6.36 2.99
N LYS A 55 -3.44 -7.27 3.37
CA LYS A 55 -2.69 -7.15 4.63
C LYS A 55 -1.54 -6.17 4.47
N GLN A 56 -1.17 -5.48 5.56
CA GLN A 56 -0.08 -4.52 5.57
C GLN A 56 1.00 -4.96 6.55
N GLU A 57 2.23 -5.10 6.06
CA GLU A 57 3.39 -5.49 6.89
C GLU A 57 3.61 -4.49 8.05
N SER A 58 3.44 -3.19 7.79
CA SER A 58 3.57 -2.15 8.82
C SER A 58 2.60 -2.33 9.99
N ARG A 59 1.37 -2.78 9.72
CA ARG A 59 0.37 -3.05 10.76
C ARG A 59 0.69 -4.32 11.53
N GLU A 60 1.09 -5.39 10.83
CA GLU A 60 1.48 -6.65 11.48
C GLU A 60 2.68 -6.45 12.43
N LEU A 61 3.65 -5.62 12.03
CA LEU A 61 4.77 -5.26 12.90
C LEU A 61 4.33 -4.42 14.10
N LEU A 62 3.41 -3.48 13.92
CA LEU A 62 2.87 -2.67 15.02
C LEU A 62 2.11 -3.55 16.03
N ASP A 63 1.28 -4.48 15.55
CA ASP A 63 0.54 -5.42 16.39
C ASP A 63 1.49 -6.36 17.14
N THR A 64 2.55 -6.81 16.48
CA THR A 64 3.60 -7.65 17.10
C THR A 64 4.30 -6.88 18.22
N LEU A 65 4.68 -5.63 17.99
CA LEU A 65 5.31 -4.78 19.01
C LEU A 65 4.36 -4.51 20.18
N ASN A 66 3.08 -4.25 19.93
CA ASN A 66 2.09 -4.02 20.99
C ASN A 66 1.88 -5.28 21.85
N THR A 67 1.93 -6.47 21.25
CA THR A 67 1.77 -7.73 21.97
C THR A 67 3.01 -8.09 22.80
N ALA A 68 4.21 -7.72 22.35
CA ALA A 68 5.47 -7.99 23.06
C ALA A 68 5.71 -7.11 24.30
N VAL A 69 4.88 -6.09 24.52
CA VAL A 69 5.01 -5.12 25.64
C VAL A 69 4.04 -5.44 26.80
N ILE A 70 3.25 -6.51 26.68
CA ILE A 70 2.32 -7.03 27.73
C ILE A 70 2.91 -8.28 28.37
#